data_AF-A0A2T0B8H1-F1
#
_entry.id   AF-A0A2T0B8H1-F1
#
_cell.length_a   1.000
_cell.length_b   1.000
_cell.length_c   1.000
_cell.angle_alpha   90.00
_cell.angle_beta   90.00
_cell.angle_gamma   90.00
#
_symmetry.space_group_name_H-M   'P 1'
#
loop_
_entity.id
_entity.type
_entity.pdbx_description
1 polymer ?
#
loop_
_entity_poly.entity_id
_entity_poly.type
_entity_poly.pdbx_seq_one_letter_code
_entity_poly.pdbx_strand_id
1 'polypeptide(L)'
;MTTVIENINSYFLDMYGRYENIDEEVRNMVKSFYDPKVEERGIQKGIEKGMEEGIEKGKIEVARNLLKMEMDLLAIMQATGLSKEDIEKIQKC
;
A
#
# COMPACT_ATOMS: atom_id res chain seq x y z
N MET A 1 17.23 7.21 12.61
CA MET A 1 16.85 8.56 12.15
C MET A 1 15.39 8.85 12.47
N THR A 2 14.49 7.87 12.30
CA THR A 2 13.09 7.89 12.74
C THR A 2 12.91 8.10 14.24
N THR A 3 13.71 7.48 15.11
CA THR A 3 13.53 7.56 16.57
C THR A 3 13.66 8.98 17.15
N VAL A 4 14.53 9.82 16.56
CA VAL A 4 14.67 11.23 16.99
C VAL A 4 13.45 12.04 16.55
N ILE A 5 12.96 11.80 15.34
CA ILE A 5 11.75 12.44 14.80
C ILE A 5 10.52 11.98 15.57
N GLU A 6 10.38 10.69 15.86
CA GLU A 6 9.31 10.10 16.67
C GLU A 6 9.29 10.69 18.08
N ASN A 7 10.46 10.79 18.74
CA ASN A 7 10.57 11.41 20.06
C ASN A 7 10.19 12.90 20.05
N ILE A 8 10.70 13.65 19.06
CA ILE A 8 10.37 15.08 18.91
C ILE A 8 8.87 15.25 18.61
N ASN A 9 8.29 14.39 17.77
CA ASN A 9 6.89 14.44 17.39
C ASN A 9 5.97 14.09 18.58
N SER A 10 6.35 13.11 19.40
CA SER A 10 5.64 12.78 20.64
C SER A 10 5.66 13.95 21.63
N TYR A 11 6.79 14.66 21.75
CA TYR A 11 6.93 15.86 22.58
C TYR A 11 6.05 17.00 22.08
N PHE A 12 6.01 17.23 20.77
CA PHE A 12 5.13 18.24 20.17
C PHE A 12 3.65 17.89 20.40
N LEU A 13 3.22 16.64 20.13
CA LEU A 13 1.84 16.19 20.32
C LEU A 13 1.37 16.30 21.79
N ASP A 14 2.24 16.02 22.76
CA ASP A 14 1.95 16.21 24.19
C ASP A 14 1.85 17.71 24.57
N MET A 15 2.65 18.56 23.93
CA MET A 15 2.52 20.02 24.05
C MET A 15 1.17 20.50 23.46
N TYR A 16 0.70 19.93 22.34
CA TYR A 16 -0.61 20.23 21.75
C TYR A 16 -1.78 19.87 22.67
N GLY A 17 -1.67 18.82 23.48
CA GLY A 17 -2.67 18.46 24.50
C GLY A 17 -2.80 19.49 25.63
N ARG A 18 -1.83 20.40 25.79
CA ARG A 18 -1.77 21.40 26.86
C ARG A 18 -2.07 22.83 26.44
N TYR A 19 -2.18 23.13 25.15
CA TYR A 19 -2.51 24.47 24.68
C TYR A 19 -3.90 24.50 24.05
N GLU A 20 -4.90 24.88 24.85
CA GLU A 20 -6.24 25.20 24.35
C GLU A 20 -6.26 26.43 23.40
N ASN A 21 -5.14 27.16 23.27
CA ASN A 21 -5.00 28.34 22.41
C ASN A 21 -3.70 28.29 21.60
N ILE A 22 -3.71 27.55 20.48
CA ILE A 22 -2.65 27.62 19.47
C ILE A 22 -3.18 28.41 18.28
N ASP A 23 -2.49 29.51 17.98
CA ASP A 23 -2.83 30.37 16.85
C ASP A 23 -2.74 29.62 15.52
N GLU A 24 -3.60 30.00 14.58
CA GLU A 24 -3.77 29.32 13.30
C GLU A 24 -2.49 29.29 12.45
N GLU A 25 -1.64 30.32 12.57
CA GLU A 25 -0.35 30.41 11.88
C GLU A 25 0.64 29.34 12.35
N VAL A 26 0.74 29.13 13.66
CA VAL A 26 1.63 28.10 14.24
C VAL A 26 1.14 26.70 13.87
N ARG A 27 -0.19 26.49 13.89
CA ARG A 27 -0.79 25.23 13.43
C ARG A 27 -0.47 24.94 11.96
N ASN A 28 -0.55 25.95 11.09
CA ASN A 28 -0.27 25.81 9.67
C ASN A 28 1.22 25.58 9.38
N MET A 29 2.10 26.26 10.13
CA MET A 29 3.54 26.05 10.04
C MET A 29 3.92 24.61 10.39
N VAL A 30 3.41 24.07 11.51
CA VAL A 30 3.72 22.68 11.92
C VAL A 30 3.15 21.64 10.95
N LYS A 31 1.93 21.83 10.45
CA LYS A 31 1.36 20.95 9.41
C LYS A 31 2.19 20.91 8.12
N SER A 32 2.90 21.99 7.79
CA SER A 32 3.76 22.02 6.59
C SER A 32 5.01 21.15 6.74
N PHE A 33 5.50 20.95 7.97
CA PHE A 33 6.61 20.05 8.27
C PHE A 33 6.17 18.60 8.37
N TYR A 34 5.06 18.34 9.07
CA TYR A 34 4.54 17.00 9.26
C TYR A 34 3.06 17.04 9.64
N ASP A 35 2.23 16.34 8.86
CA ASP A 35 0.81 16.12 9.17
C ASP A 35 0.59 14.62 9.40
N PRO A 36 0.27 14.19 10.63
CA PRO A 36 -0.03 12.79 10.93
C PRO A 36 -1.09 12.19 9.99
N LYS A 37 -2.06 12.99 9.54
CA LYS A 37 -3.09 12.51 8.60
C LYS A 37 -2.53 12.24 7.21
N VAL A 38 -1.48 12.95 6.79
CA VAL A 38 -0.81 12.69 5.51
C VAL A 38 0.00 11.41 5.61
N GLU A 39 0.71 11.17 6.72
CA GLU A 39 1.42 9.92 6.95
C GLU A 39 0.46 8.72 7.00
N GLU A 40 -0.62 8.81 7.79
CA GLU A 40 -1.63 7.76 7.88
C GLU A 40 -2.23 7.42 6.51
N ARG A 41 -2.57 8.44 5.70
CA ARG A 41 -3.02 8.23 4.32
C ARG A 41 -1.95 7.59 3.45
N GLY A 42 -0.69 7.96 3.63
CA GLY A 42 0.43 7.37 2.90
C GLY A 42 0.58 5.88 3.19
N ILE A 43 0.52 5.50 4.47
CA ILE A 43 0.55 4.11 4.93
C ILE A 43 -0.64 3.33 4.37
N GLN A 44 -1.86 3.86 4.50
CA GLN A 44 -3.07 3.19 4.01
C GLN A 44 -3.00 2.94 2.49
N LYS A 45 -2.59 3.95 1.71
CA LYS A 45 -2.39 3.81 0.27
C LYS A 45 -1.30 2.79 -0.07
N GLY A 46 -0.22 2.75 0.71
CA GLY A 46 0.86 1.77 0.53
C GLY A 46 0.37 0.34 0.75
N ILE A 47 -0.40 0.12 1.81
CA ILE A 47 -0.99 -1.19 2.13
C ILE A 47 -1.96 -1.63 1.03
N GLU A 48 -2.87 -0.75 0.61
CA GLU A 48 -3.85 -1.06 -0.44
C GLU A 48 -3.17 -1.46 -1.75
N LYS A 49 -2.22 -0.63 -2.23
CA LYS A 49 -1.43 -0.93 -3.43
C LYS A 49 -0.63 -2.23 -3.29
N GLY A 50 0.01 -2.45 -2.15
CA GLY A 50 0.78 -3.66 -1.90
C GLY A 50 -0.10 -4.92 -1.93
N MET A 51 -1.32 -4.84 -1.40
CA MET A 51 -2.27 -5.94 -1.43
C MET A 51 -2.77 -6.23 -2.85
N GLU A 52 -3.14 -5.19 -3.61
CA GLU A 52 -3.58 -5.32 -5.00
C GLU A 52 -2.48 -5.92 -5.89
N GLU A 53 -1.26 -5.38 -5.82
CA GLU A 53 -0.11 -5.92 -6.55
C GLU A 53 0.22 -7.37 -6.14
N GLY A 54 0.10 -7.68 -4.84
CA GLY A 54 0.36 -9.01 -4.32
C GLY A 54 -0.64 -10.04 -4.85
N ILE A 55 -1.92 -9.70 -4.86
CA ILE A 55 -2.99 -10.55 -5.41
C ILE A 55 -2.75 -10.80 -6.90
N GLU A 56 -2.43 -9.76 -7.67
CA GLU A 56 -2.22 -9.90 -9.11
C GLU A 56 -0.98 -10.73 -9.44
N LYS A 57 0.16 -10.48 -8.75
CA LYS A 57 1.37 -11.30 -8.88
C LYS A 57 1.10 -12.76 -8.50
N GLY A 58 0.31 -12.99 -7.45
CA GLY A 58 -0.09 -14.33 -7.03
C GLY A 58 -0.92 -15.07 -8.08
N LYS A 59 -1.91 -14.41 -8.71
CA LYS A 59 -2.69 -15.00 -9.80
C LYS A 59 -1.82 -15.39 -10.99
N ILE A 60 -0.88 -14.52 -11.38
CA ILE A 60 0.06 -14.76 -12.48
C ILE A 60 0.98 -15.95 -12.15
N GLU A 61 1.49 -16.04 -10.93
CA GLU A 61 2.34 -17.15 -10.49
C GLU A 61 1.59 -18.47 -10.51
N VAL A 62 0.36 -18.50 -9.99
CA VAL A 62 -0.51 -19.68 -10.06
C VAL A 62 -0.77 -20.07 -11.51
N ALA A 63 -1.16 -19.13 -12.38
CA ALA A 63 -1.37 -19.40 -13.81
C ALA A 63 -0.12 -20.01 -14.48
N ARG A 64 1.07 -19.45 -14.20
CA ARG A 64 2.34 -19.97 -14.71
C ARG A 64 2.60 -21.40 -14.25
N ASN A 65 2.32 -21.71 -12.99
CA ASN A 65 2.51 -23.06 -12.46
C ASN A 65 1.51 -24.05 -13.07
N LEU A 66 0.24 -23.66 -13.24
CA LEU A 66 -0.77 -24.51 -13.87
C LEU A 66 -0.46 -24.76 -15.36
N LEU A 67 0.05 -23.76 -16.08
CA LEU A 67 0.53 -23.92 -17.46
C LEU A 67 1.69 -24.93 -17.54
N LYS A 68 2.64 -24.88 -16.60
CA LYS A 68 3.73 -25.86 -16.52
C LYS A 68 3.26 -27.28 -16.21
N MET A 69 2.10 -27.42 -15.57
CA MET A 69 1.45 -28.70 -15.31
C MET A 69 0.57 -29.18 -16.47
N GLU A 70 0.63 -28.50 -17.63
CA GLU A 70 -0.15 -28.83 -18.83
C GLU A 70 -1.67 -28.84 -18.58
N MET A 71 -2.15 -28.04 -17.63
CA MET A 71 -3.58 -27.91 -17.37
C MET A 71 -4.30 -27.19 -18.52
N ASP A 72 -5.56 -27.56 -18.73
CA ASP A 72 -6.40 -26.94 -19.75
C ASP A 72 -6.64 -25.45 -19.48
N LEU A 73 -6.69 -24.67 -20.56
CA LEU A 73 -6.88 -23.22 -20.51
C LEU A 73 -8.13 -22.81 -19.72
N LEU A 74 -9.25 -23.54 -19.88
CA LEU A 74 -10.49 -23.23 -19.16
C LEU A 74 -10.34 -23.44 -17.65
N ALA A 75 -9.62 -24.48 -17.24
CA ALA A 75 -9.35 -24.75 -15.83
C ALA A 75 -8.46 -23.66 -15.21
N ILE A 76 -7.46 -23.17 -15.94
CA ILE A 76 -6.58 -22.08 -15.49
C ILE A 76 -7.36 -20.77 -15.35
N MET A 77 -8.22 -20.44 -16.31
CA MET A 77 -9.10 -19.27 -16.24
C MET A 77 -10.03 -19.34 -15.02
N GLN A 78 -10.64 -20.49 -14.75
CA GLN A 78 -11.50 -20.68 -13.59
C GLN A 78 -10.74 -20.59 -12.27
N ALA A 79 -9.54 -21.16 -12.19
CA ALA A 79 -8.75 -21.18 -10.95
C ALA A 79 -8.14 -19.81 -10.60
N THR A 80 -7.76 -19.02 -11.59
CA THR A 80 -7.02 -17.75 -11.39
C THR A 80 -7.87 -16.50 -11.57
N GLY A 81 -9.02 -16.62 -12.25
CA GLY A 81 -9.86 -15.50 -12.65
C GLY A 81 -9.22 -14.60 -13.71
N LEU A 82 -8.14 -15.04 -14.36
CA LEU A 82 -7.49 -14.32 -15.45
C LEU A 82 -8.21 -14.54 -16.78
N SER A 83 -8.12 -13.55 -17.66
CA SER A 83 -8.61 -13.65 -19.02
C SER A 83 -7.76 -14.59 -19.86
N LYS A 84 -8.32 -15.05 -20.99
CA LYS A 84 -7.55 -15.84 -21.95
C LYS A 84 -6.35 -15.03 -22.47
N GLU A 85 -6.55 -13.74 -22.76
CA GLU A 85 -5.47 -12.88 -23.25
C GLU A 85 -4.31 -12.78 -22.24
N ASP A 86 -4.61 -12.69 -20.94
CA ASP A 86 -3.59 -12.58 -19.92
C ASP A 86 -2.81 -13.88 -19.72
N ILE A 87 -3.48 -15.03 -19.80
CA ILE A 87 -2.82 -16.33 -19.77
C ILE A 87 -1.92 -16.53 -21.00
N GLU A 88 -2.38 -16.12 -22.19
CA GLU A 88 -1.56 -16.18 -23.41
C GLU A 88 -0.32 -15.28 -23.34
N LYS A 89 -0.40 -14.10 -22.70
CA LYS A 89 0.77 -13.24 -22.45
C LYS A 89 1.78 -13.92 -21.54
N ILE A 90 1.31 -14.64 -20.51
CA ILE A 90 2.18 -15.39 -19.59
C ILE A 90 2.87 -16.53 -20.32
N GLN A 91 2.18 -17.21 -21.24
CA GLN A 91 2.76 -18.30 -22.04
C GLN A 91 3.82 -17.82 -23.04
N LYS A 92 3.70 -16.58 -23.54
CA LYS A 92 4.65 -15.97 -24.48
C LYS A 92 5.88 -15.34 -23.82
N CYS A 93 5.91 -15.24 -22.48
CA CYS A 93 7.06 -14.81 -21.70
C CYS A 93 7.96 -16.00 -21.33
#